data_AF-A0A1E5SWT8-F1
#
_entry.id   AF-A0A1E5SWT8-F1
#
_cell.length_a   1.000
_cell.length_b   1.000
_cell.length_c   1.000
_cell.angle_alpha   90.00
_cell.angle_beta   90.00
_cell.angle_gamma   90.00
#
_symmetry.space_group_name_H-M   'P 1'
#
loop_
_entity.id
_entity.type
_entity.pdbx_description
1 polymer ?
#
loop_
_entity_poly.entity_id
_entity_poly.type
_entity_poly.pdbx_seq_one_letter_code
_entity_poly.pdbx_strand_id
1 'polypeptide(L)'
;MNITPLEIRQKEFEKAFRGYDKDEVSAFLNSLSIEWERLYDQNKELKYKLEASENEVKKLREVENSLFKTLKTAEDTGANMVEQATKTAELHMKETEMRADALMSEAKSRARSIIEDAENKSRVIIDDMEDEIRQLEQVFRSMNASKDSLMSDLKLLAEDILNKIGRHQDFPSDIKPHLKKAKDLGREVNDNTSQPVDVESILVENEHKAAEQSINEMVDETAHEVTTEPIEETAPEEMVEAVIEEPKEESIPEVVEETIEVNEEPEAEIEETPPSEEVTAATESSEEEKQESSFFDKFE
;
A
#
# COMPACT_ATOMS: atom_id res chain seq x y z
N MET A 1 -18.20 91.36 33.82
CA MET A 1 -18.61 92.71 33.37
C MET A 1 -18.93 93.52 34.62
N ASN A 2 -18.74 94.84 34.56
CA ASN A 2 -18.69 95.68 35.78
C ASN A 2 -19.92 96.58 35.94
N ILE A 3 -20.99 96.31 35.17
CA ILE A 3 -22.29 96.98 35.26
C ILE A 3 -23.39 95.94 34.94
N THR A 4 -24.37 95.84 35.83
CA THR A 4 -25.57 94.98 35.74
C THR A 4 -26.82 95.77 35.36
N PRO A 5 -27.93 95.12 34.92
CA PRO A 5 -29.21 95.80 34.69
C PRO A 5 -29.72 96.58 35.92
N LEU A 6 -29.45 96.06 37.12
CA LEU A 6 -29.84 96.70 38.38
C LEU A 6 -29.05 97.99 38.64
N GLU A 7 -27.73 97.98 38.41
CA GLU A 7 -26.88 99.16 38.53
C GLU A 7 -27.21 100.23 37.47
N ILE A 8 -27.73 99.83 36.30
CA ILE A 8 -28.27 100.78 35.30
C ILE A 8 -29.55 101.45 35.82
N ARG A 9 -30.51 100.68 36.37
CA ARG A 9 -31.75 101.22 36.97
C ARG A 9 -31.49 102.12 38.19
N GLN A 10 -30.49 101.79 39.00
CA GLN A 10 -30.15 102.51 40.23
C GLN A 10 -29.12 103.63 40.01
N LYS A 11 -28.79 103.99 38.75
CA LYS A 11 -27.74 104.97 38.48
C LYS A 11 -28.19 106.41 38.73
N GLU A 12 -27.76 106.97 39.84
CA GLU A 12 -27.83 108.41 40.07
C GLU A 12 -26.69 109.17 39.37
N PHE A 13 -26.96 110.43 39.01
CA PHE A 13 -26.03 111.39 38.40
C PHE A 13 -26.01 112.70 39.19
N GLU A 14 -24.87 113.40 39.15
CA GLU A 14 -24.72 114.72 39.74
C GLU A 14 -25.52 115.79 38.97
N LYS A 15 -26.03 116.81 39.68
CA LYS A 15 -26.86 117.87 39.11
C LYS A 15 -26.02 119.06 38.67
N ALA A 16 -26.00 119.35 37.38
CA ALA A 16 -25.34 120.52 36.79
C ALA A 16 -26.36 121.56 36.30
N PHE A 17 -25.95 122.84 36.25
CA PHE A 17 -26.78 123.93 35.74
C PHE A 17 -26.80 123.91 34.20
N ARG A 18 -27.94 123.51 33.61
CA ARG A 18 -28.13 123.03 32.22
C ARG A 18 -27.59 121.61 31.99
N GLY A 19 -28.37 120.61 32.38
CA GLY A 19 -28.19 119.20 31.99
C GLY A 19 -29.37 118.69 31.13
N TYR A 20 -29.37 117.39 30.85
CA TYR A 20 -30.50 116.68 30.21
C TYR A 20 -31.73 116.62 31.13
N ASP A 21 -32.90 116.33 30.57
CA ASP A 21 -34.10 116.08 31.37
C ASP A 21 -33.95 114.79 32.17
N LYS A 22 -34.26 114.86 33.47
CA LYS A 22 -34.10 113.76 34.42
C LYS A 22 -35.08 112.62 34.11
N ASP A 23 -36.29 112.93 33.69
CA ASP A 23 -37.34 111.93 33.51
C ASP A 23 -37.22 111.24 32.13
N GLU A 24 -36.73 111.95 31.12
CA GLU A 24 -36.31 111.35 29.83
C GLU A 24 -35.12 110.40 30.02
N VAL A 25 -34.07 110.83 30.73
CA VAL A 25 -32.91 109.97 31.04
C VAL A 25 -33.31 108.76 31.89
N SER A 26 -34.23 108.93 32.84
CA SER A 26 -34.80 107.83 33.64
C SER A 26 -35.55 106.81 32.78
N ALA A 27 -36.37 107.27 31.83
CA ALA A 27 -37.07 106.40 30.88
C ALA A 27 -36.07 105.64 29.98
N PHE A 28 -35.03 106.31 29.48
CA PHE A 28 -33.98 105.70 28.68
C PHE A 28 -33.16 104.65 29.47
N LEU A 29 -32.74 104.95 30.70
CA LEU A 29 -32.04 103.96 31.53
C LEU A 29 -32.92 102.74 31.85
N ASN A 30 -34.22 102.91 32.04
CA ASN A 30 -35.12 101.79 32.23
C ASN A 30 -35.23 100.91 30.97
N SER A 31 -35.39 101.48 29.78
CA SER A 31 -35.41 100.69 28.54
C SER A 31 -34.07 100.00 28.27
N LEU A 32 -32.95 100.71 28.49
CA LEU A 32 -31.60 100.16 28.39
C LEU A 32 -31.38 99.00 29.38
N SER A 33 -31.88 99.10 30.61
CA SER A 33 -31.76 98.00 31.59
C SER A 33 -32.48 96.72 31.15
N ILE A 34 -33.66 96.85 30.53
CA ILE A 34 -34.46 95.71 30.03
C ILE A 34 -33.75 95.04 28.86
N GLU A 35 -33.21 95.83 27.93
CA GLU A 35 -32.44 95.30 26.80
C GLU A 35 -31.09 94.70 27.25
N TRP A 36 -30.46 95.25 28.29
CA TRP A 36 -29.23 94.68 28.88
C TRP A 36 -29.51 93.35 29.59
N GLU A 37 -30.64 93.25 30.29
CA GLU A 37 -31.15 92.02 30.92
C GLU A 37 -31.44 90.95 29.85
N ARG A 38 -32.16 91.32 28.78
CA ARG A 38 -32.44 90.46 27.62
C ARG A 38 -31.18 89.97 26.92
N LEU A 39 -30.20 90.85 26.67
CA LEU A 39 -28.92 90.50 26.04
C LEU A 39 -28.05 89.62 26.95
N TYR A 40 -28.11 89.82 28.27
CA TYR A 40 -27.38 88.99 29.23
C TYR A 40 -27.91 87.55 29.25
N ASP A 41 -29.23 87.37 29.33
CA ASP A 41 -29.83 86.04 29.29
C ASP A 41 -29.64 85.35 27.94
N GLN A 42 -29.76 86.07 26.81
CA GLN A 42 -29.40 85.53 25.50
C GLN A 42 -27.93 85.11 25.42
N ASN A 43 -27.00 85.87 26.00
CA ASN A 43 -25.58 85.51 26.03
C ASN A 43 -25.32 84.27 26.90
N LYS A 44 -26.05 84.11 28.00
CA LYS A 44 -26.01 82.93 28.89
C LYS A 44 -26.59 81.69 28.21
N GLU A 45 -27.73 81.81 27.53
CA GLU A 45 -28.35 80.73 26.76
C GLU A 45 -27.45 80.27 25.60
N LEU A 46 -26.88 81.20 24.84
CA LEU A 46 -25.95 80.89 23.75
C LEU A 46 -24.68 80.19 24.24
N LYS A 47 -24.12 80.60 25.40
CA LYS A 47 -22.99 79.89 26.03
C LYS A 47 -23.34 78.46 26.43
N TYR A 48 -24.51 78.26 27.04
CA TYR A 48 -24.96 76.92 27.42
C TYR A 48 -25.18 76.01 26.21
N LYS A 49 -25.75 76.55 25.12
CA LYS A 49 -25.91 75.81 23.84
C LYS A 49 -24.57 75.50 23.18
N LEU A 50 -23.61 76.42 23.23
CA LEU A 50 -22.25 76.20 22.72
C LEU A 50 -21.56 75.08 23.51
N GLU A 51 -21.54 75.18 24.84
CA GLU A 51 -20.94 74.17 25.73
C GLU A 51 -21.59 72.78 25.55
N ALA A 52 -22.92 72.72 25.40
CA ALA A 52 -23.63 71.47 25.11
C ALA A 52 -23.21 70.87 23.76
N SER A 53 -23.12 71.69 22.70
CA SER A 53 -22.75 71.25 21.35
C SER A 53 -21.26 70.85 21.27
N GLU A 54 -20.36 71.57 21.94
CA GLU A 54 -18.93 71.23 22.03
C GLU A 54 -18.73 69.87 22.74
N ASN A 55 -19.48 69.61 23.81
CA ASN A 55 -19.47 68.32 24.49
C ASN A 55 -20.05 67.17 23.63
N GLU A 56 -21.10 67.44 22.84
CA GLU A 56 -21.66 66.45 21.91
C GLU A 56 -20.68 66.13 20.76
N VAL A 57 -20.08 67.14 20.13
CA VAL A 57 -19.04 66.97 19.10
C VAL A 57 -17.83 66.21 19.66
N LYS A 58 -17.43 66.47 20.91
CA LYS A 58 -16.36 65.71 21.59
C LYS A 58 -16.73 64.24 21.76
N LYS A 59 -17.95 63.95 22.24
CA LYS A 59 -18.45 62.57 22.40
C LYS A 59 -18.53 61.84 21.04
N LEU A 60 -19.02 62.51 20.00
CA LEU A 60 -19.08 61.94 18.65
C LEU A 60 -17.68 61.59 18.12
N ARG A 61 -16.69 62.47 18.30
CA ARG A 61 -15.29 62.20 17.95
C ARG A 61 -14.67 61.06 18.77
N GLU A 62 -15.03 60.91 20.04
CA GLU A 62 -14.59 59.77 20.86
C GLU A 62 -15.19 58.44 20.35
N VAL A 63 -16.45 58.43 19.93
CA VAL A 63 -17.10 57.26 19.28
C VAL A 63 -16.49 56.96 17.91
N GLU A 64 -16.29 57.98 17.07
CA GLU A 64 -15.65 57.90 15.75
C GLU A 64 -14.24 57.29 15.85
N ASN A 65 -13.41 57.78 16.77
CA ASN A 65 -12.07 57.25 17.02
C ASN A 65 -12.08 55.81 17.56
N SER A 66 -13.13 55.41 18.28
CA SER A 66 -13.31 54.02 18.72
C SER A 66 -13.71 53.12 17.55
N LEU A 67 -14.71 53.54 16.76
CA LEU A 67 -15.19 52.82 15.58
C LEU A 67 -14.09 52.63 14.53
N PHE A 68 -13.31 53.68 14.25
CA PHE A 68 -12.18 53.60 13.31
C PHE A 68 -11.10 52.61 13.77
N LYS A 69 -10.78 52.57 15.07
CA LYS A 69 -9.86 51.57 15.62
C LYS A 69 -10.40 50.16 15.49
N THR A 70 -11.68 49.94 15.80
CA THR A 70 -12.33 48.63 15.67
C THR A 70 -12.38 48.17 14.21
N LEU A 71 -12.77 49.05 13.29
CA LEU A 71 -12.80 48.77 11.85
C LEU A 71 -11.40 48.42 11.33
N LYS A 72 -10.39 49.24 11.64
CA LYS A 72 -9.00 48.93 11.26
C LYS A 72 -8.51 47.63 11.89
N THR A 73 -8.83 47.36 13.15
CA THR A 73 -8.42 46.10 13.80
C THR A 73 -9.06 44.89 13.12
N ALA A 74 -10.31 45.00 12.68
CA ALA A 74 -10.98 43.96 11.90
C ALA A 74 -10.38 43.81 10.49
N GLU A 75 -10.02 44.91 9.82
CA GLU A 75 -9.31 44.92 8.52
C GLU A 75 -7.93 44.26 8.63
N ASP A 76 -7.09 44.73 9.57
CA ASP A 76 -5.78 44.17 9.88
C ASP A 76 -5.90 42.67 10.22
N THR A 77 -6.92 42.27 11.00
CA THR A 77 -7.16 40.85 11.37
C THR A 77 -7.60 40.02 10.16
N GLY A 78 -8.48 40.54 9.31
CA GLY A 78 -8.92 39.87 8.08
C GLY A 78 -7.77 39.65 7.10
N ALA A 79 -6.92 40.66 6.89
CA ALA A 79 -5.73 40.56 6.05
C ALA A 79 -4.74 39.50 6.59
N ASN A 80 -4.43 39.54 7.90
CA ASN A 80 -3.58 38.53 8.54
C ASN A 80 -4.17 37.11 8.45
N MET A 81 -5.49 36.95 8.61
CA MET A 81 -6.17 35.67 8.50
C MET A 81 -6.09 35.10 7.07
N VAL A 82 -6.25 35.95 6.04
CA VAL A 82 -6.09 35.56 4.64
C VAL A 82 -4.63 35.17 4.35
N GLU A 83 -3.63 35.94 4.79
CA GLU A 83 -2.21 35.59 4.61
C GLU A 83 -1.85 34.26 5.30
N GLN A 84 -2.36 34.02 6.52
CA GLN A 84 -2.13 32.76 7.22
C GLN A 84 -2.84 31.59 6.52
N ALA A 85 -4.06 31.78 6.01
CA ALA A 85 -4.80 30.76 5.28
C ALA A 85 -4.11 30.38 3.95
N THR A 86 -3.72 31.36 3.13
CA THR A 86 -3.02 31.09 1.86
C THR A 86 -1.68 30.41 2.08
N LYS A 87 -0.86 30.91 3.02
CA LYS A 87 0.44 30.33 3.37
C LYS A 87 0.32 28.90 3.92
N THR A 88 -0.72 28.62 4.70
CA THR A 88 -0.97 27.26 5.24
C THR A 88 -1.47 26.32 4.13
N ALA A 89 -2.29 26.81 3.20
CA ALA A 89 -2.70 26.06 2.01
C ALA A 89 -1.51 25.76 1.09
N GLU A 90 -0.63 26.72 0.81
CA GLU A 90 0.61 26.52 0.05
C GLU A 90 1.52 25.45 0.68
N LEU A 91 1.69 25.51 2.01
CA LEU A 91 2.46 24.51 2.75
C LEU A 91 1.84 23.11 2.64
N HIS A 92 0.52 22.97 2.80
CA HIS A 92 -0.17 21.68 2.64
C HIS A 92 -0.18 21.17 1.20
N MET A 93 -0.32 22.04 0.19
CA MET A 93 -0.21 21.65 -1.21
C MET A 93 1.18 21.10 -1.52
N LYS A 94 2.24 21.78 -1.06
CA LYS A 94 3.62 21.33 -1.22
C LYS A 94 3.92 20.04 -0.44
N GLU A 95 3.35 19.89 0.75
CA GLU A 95 3.49 18.68 1.57
C GLU A 95 2.76 17.48 0.95
N THR A 96 1.56 17.68 0.38
CA THR A 96 0.81 16.62 -0.31
C THR A 96 1.45 16.26 -1.66
N GLU A 97 1.98 17.21 -2.41
CA GLU A 97 2.81 16.97 -3.61
C GLU A 97 4.04 16.10 -3.26
N MET A 98 4.81 16.48 -2.25
CA MET A 98 5.98 15.70 -1.79
C MET A 98 5.60 14.29 -1.30
N ARG A 99 4.47 14.13 -0.59
CA ARG A 99 3.96 12.82 -0.17
C ARG A 99 3.51 11.97 -1.37
N ALA A 100 2.84 12.57 -2.34
CA ALA A 100 2.36 11.88 -3.54
C ALA A 100 3.53 11.40 -4.42
N ASP A 101 4.55 12.23 -4.61
CA ASP A 101 5.78 11.84 -5.32
C ASP A 101 6.57 10.76 -4.58
N ALA A 102 6.68 10.85 -3.25
CA ALA A 102 7.31 9.81 -2.45
C ALA A 102 6.58 8.47 -2.56
N LEU A 103 5.25 8.47 -2.40
CA LEU A 103 4.39 7.28 -2.52
C LEU A 103 4.43 6.69 -3.94
N MET A 104 4.40 7.53 -4.98
CA MET A 104 4.48 7.08 -6.37
C MET A 104 5.89 6.56 -6.72
N SER A 105 6.95 7.13 -6.14
CA SER A 105 8.32 6.63 -6.28
C SER A 105 8.47 5.27 -5.60
N GLU A 106 7.95 5.11 -4.39
CA GLU A 106 7.94 3.83 -3.68
C GLU A 106 7.12 2.77 -4.43
N ALA A 107 5.92 3.09 -4.91
CA ALA A 107 5.09 2.18 -5.70
C ALA A 107 5.81 1.73 -6.99
N LYS A 108 6.48 2.64 -7.70
CA LYS A 108 7.32 2.32 -8.86
C LYS A 108 8.53 1.44 -8.50
N SER A 109 9.12 1.64 -7.32
CA SER A 109 10.23 0.83 -6.81
C SER A 109 9.78 -0.59 -6.49
N ARG A 110 8.70 -0.74 -5.71
CA ARG A 110 8.09 -2.04 -5.38
C ARG A 110 7.64 -2.79 -6.63
N ALA A 111 7.01 -2.11 -7.60
CA ALA A 111 6.60 -2.71 -8.86
C ALA A 111 7.80 -3.24 -9.69
N ARG A 112 8.93 -2.51 -9.73
CA ARG A 112 10.16 -2.98 -10.37
C ARG A 112 10.73 -4.22 -9.67
N SER A 113 10.81 -4.21 -8.34
CA SER A 113 11.28 -5.38 -7.57
C SER A 113 10.43 -6.61 -7.86
N ILE A 114 9.10 -6.49 -7.90
CA ILE A 114 8.19 -7.60 -8.19
C ILE A 114 8.39 -8.14 -9.62
N ILE A 115 8.65 -7.27 -10.60
CA ILE A 115 8.96 -7.67 -11.98
C ILE A 115 10.32 -8.38 -12.03
N GLU A 116 11.36 -7.81 -11.41
CA GLU A 116 12.70 -8.40 -11.36
C GLU A 116 12.71 -9.76 -10.63
N ASP A 117 11.98 -9.90 -9.52
CA ASP A 117 11.78 -11.16 -8.81
C ASP A 117 11.05 -12.20 -9.68
N ALA A 118 10.07 -11.77 -10.48
CA ALA A 118 9.31 -12.65 -11.37
C ALA A 118 10.13 -13.08 -12.60
N GLU A 119 10.91 -12.17 -13.20
CA GLU A 119 11.83 -12.45 -14.30
C GLU A 119 12.95 -13.41 -13.85
N ASN A 120 13.54 -13.17 -12.67
CA ASN A 120 14.55 -14.06 -12.09
C ASN A 120 13.98 -15.47 -11.80
N LYS A 121 12.78 -15.58 -11.21
CA LYS A 121 12.12 -16.88 -10.99
C LYS A 121 11.79 -17.59 -12.30
N SER A 122 11.27 -16.86 -13.29
CA SER A 122 10.94 -17.42 -14.61
C SER A 122 12.20 -17.94 -15.31
N ARG A 123 13.32 -17.24 -15.16
CA ARG A 123 14.62 -17.68 -15.69
C ARG A 123 15.11 -18.95 -15.02
N VAL A 124 15.10 -19.03 -13.68
CA VAL A 124 15.51 -20.24 -12.96
C VAL A 124 14.66 -21.44 -13.39
N ILE A 125 13.33 -21.27 -13.50
CA ILE A 125 12.43 -22.33 -13.99
C ILE A 125 12.78 -22.77 -15.42
N ILE A 126 13.16 -21.86 -16.31
CA ILE A 126 13.60 -22.20 -17.68
C ILE A 126 14.94 -22.95 -17.66
N ASP A 127 15.92 -22.47 -16.89
CA ASP A 127 17.24 -23.08 -16.75
C ASP A 127 17.11 -24.51 -16.16
N ASP A 128 16.27 -24.71 -15.13
CA ASP A 128 15.92 -26.01 -14.53
C ASP A 128 15.23 -26.95 -15.55
N MET A 129 14.25 -26.43 -16.31
CA MET A 129 13.54 -27.20 -17.35
C MET A 129 14.46 -27.63 -18.49
N GLU A 130 15.45 -26.82 -18.88
CA GLU A 130 16.44 -27.23 -19.88
C GLU A 130 17.29 -28.42 -19.38
N ASP A 131 17.66 -28.44 -18.10
CA ASP A 131 18.42 -29.54 -17.50
C ASP A 131 17.57 -30.80 -17.28
N GLU A 132 16.29 -30.68 -16.92
CA GLU A 132 15.37 -31.83 -16.90
C GLU A 132 15.19 -32.45 -18.30
N ILE A 133 15.05 -31.61 -19.34
CA ILE A 133 14.97 -32.07 -20.74
C ILE A 133 16.26 -32.78 -21.16
N ARG A 134 17.44 -32.26 -20.79
CA ARG A 134 18.75 -32.91 -21.06
C ARG A 134 18.86 -34.27 -20.39
N GLN A 135 18.43 -34.39 -19.12
CA GLN A 135 18.40 -35.65 -18.38
C GLN A 135 17.44 -36.65 -19.03
N LEU A 136 16.24 -36.23 -19.40
CA LEU A 136 15.25 -37.07 -20.07
C LEU A 136 15.75 -37.55 -21.44
N GLU A 137 16.44 -36.71 -22.21
CA GLU A 137 17.07 -37.12 -23.47
C GLU A 137 18.17 -38.16 -23.24
N GLN A 138 19.00 -37.99 -22.20
CA GLN A 138 20.04 -38.97 -21.84
C GLN A 138 19.44 -40.32 -21.43
N VAL A 139 18.35 -40.34 -20.65
CA VAL A 139 17.62 -41.56 -20.26
C VAL A 139 16.95 -42.21 -21.47
N PHE A 140 16.36 -41.44 -22.38
CA PHE A 140 15.79 -41.97 -23.62
C PHE A 140 16.86 -42.60 -24.52
N ARG A 141 18.03 -41.96 -24.65
CA ARG A 141 19.18 -42.47 -25.41
C ARG A 141 19.71 -43.78 -24.82
N SER A 142 19.87 -43.90 -23.51
CA SER A 142 20.34 -45.13 -22.86
C SER A 142 19.30 -46.25 -22.93
N MET A 143 18.01 -45.93 -22.78
CA MET A 143 16.91 -46.89 -22.94
C MET A 143 16.83 -47.44 -24.36
N ASN A 144 16.96 -46.60 -25.40
CA ASN A 144 16.96 -47.10 -26.78
C ASN A 144 18.23 -47.91 -27.10
N ALA A 145 19.40 -47.55 -26.56
CA ALA A 145 20.61 -48.37 -26.70
C ALA A 145 20.47 -49.76 -26.02
N SER A 146 19.83 -49.82 -24.84
CA SER A 146 19.50 -51.07 -24.15
C SER A 146 18.55 -51.95 -24.98
N LYS A 147 17.48 -51.36 -25.53
CA LYS A 147 16.57 -52.01 -26.48
C LYS A 147 17.30 -52.55 -27.71
N ASP A 148 18.19 -51.77 -28.32
CA ASP A 148 18.92 -52.19 -29.51
C ASP A 148 19.92 -53.33 -29.21
N SER A 149 20.50 -53.36 -28.00
CA SER A 149 21.26 -54.52 -27.50
C SER A 149 20.36 -55.76 -27.36
N LEU A 150 19.24 -55.66 -26.62
CA LEU A 150 18.31 -56.76 -26.41
C LEU A 150 17.76 -57.34 -27.73
N MET A 151 17.53 -56.48 -28.73
CA MET A 151 17.14 -56.91 -30.07
C MET A 151 18.27 -57.63 -30.82
N SER A 152 19.53 -57.24 -30.61
CA SER A 152 20.71 -57.96 -31.12
C SER A 152 20.87 -59.32 -30.43
N ASP A 153 20.75 -59.36 -29.10
CA ASP A 153 20.91 -60.58 -28.29
C ASP A 153 19.81 -61.60 -28.62
N LEU A 154 18.55 -61.14 -28.76
CA LEU A 154 17.43 -61.96 -29.22
C LEU A 154 17.66 -62.52 -30.64
N LYS A 155 18.24 -61.72 -31.54
CA LYS A 155 18.59 -62.17 -32.89
C LYS A 155 19.69 -63.23 -32.86
N LEU A 156 20.76 -63.03 -32.08
CA LEU A 156 21.86 -63.99 -31.93
C LEU A 156 21.35 -65.31 -31.33
N LEU A 157 20.47 -65.25 -30.33
CA LEU A 157 19.82 -66.43 -29.74
C LEU A 157 18.95 -67.17 -30.77
N ALA A 158 18.14 -66.45 -31.54
CA ALA A 158 17.33 -67.04 -32.61
C ALA A 158 18.21 -67.69 -33.70
N GLU A 159 19.33 -67.06 -34.05
CA GLU A 159 20.28 -67.56 -35.05
C GLU A 159 21.04 -68.81 -34.55
N ASP A 160 21.45 -68.88 -33.27
CA ASP A 160 22.00 -70.11 -32.68
C ASP A 160 20.95 -71.23 -32.58
N ILE A 161 19.70 -70.92 -32.21
CA ILE A 161 18.59 -71.90 -32.20
C ILE A 161 18.35 -72.45 -33.63
N LEU A 162 18.31 -71.61 -34.65
CA LEU A 162 18.20 -72.04 -36.05
C LEU A 162 19.40 -72.89 -36.48
N ASN A 163 20.62 -72.49 -36.12
CA ASN A 163 21.83 -73.28 -36.39
C ASN A 163 21.87 -74.61 -35.63
N LYS A 164 21.24 -74.71 -34.45
CA LYS A 164 21.08 -75.97 -33.71
C LYS A 164 20.02 -76.87 -34.36
N ILE A 165 18.89 -76.31 -34.79
CA ILE A 165 17.82 -77.04 -35.50
C ILE A 165 18.34 -77.58 -36.84
N GLY A 166 19.07 -76.77 -37.63
CA GLY A 166 19.68 -77.22 -38.89
C GLY A 166 20.65 -78.39 -38.68
N ARG A 167 21.60 -78.24 -37.73
CA ARG A 167 22.51 -79.32 -37.32
C ARG A 167 21.80 -80.59 -36.83
N HIS A 168 20.54 -80.50 -36.42
CA HIS A 168 19.74 -81.64 -35.98
C HIS A 168 18.83 -82.26 -37.07
N GLN A 169 18.61 -81.56 -38.19
CA GLN A 169 17.99 -82.14 -39.40
C GLN A 169 18.98 -83.01 -40.19
N ASP A 170 20.26 -82.64 -40.23
CA ASP A 170 21.33 -83.39 -40.92
C ASP A 170 21.74 -84.72 -40.23
N PHE A 171 20.95 -85.23 -39.27
CA PHE A 171 21.30 -86.43 -38.51
C PHE A 171 21.21 -87.70 -39.40
N PRO A 172 22.33 -88.40 -39.69
CA PRO A 172 22.34 -89.49 -40.65
C PRO A 172 21.59 -90.71 -40.10
N SER A 173 20.46 -91.05 -40.72
CA SER A 173 19.51 -92.04 -40.18
C SER A 173 19.95 -93.51 -40.25
N ASP A 174 21.21 -93.80 -40.61
CA ASP A 174 21.70 -95.19 -40.74
C ASP A 174 22.47 -95.65 -39.50
N ILE A 175 21.75 -96.29 -38.57
CA ILE A 175 22.25 -96.78 -37.27
C ILE A 175 23.14 -98.04 -37.40
N LYS A 176 23.16 -98.72 -38.56
CA LYS A 176 23.88 -99.99 -38.79
C LYS A 176 25.35 -100.02 -38.29
N PRO A 177 26.23 -99.03 -38.54
CA PRO A 177 27.62 -99.08 -38.07
C PRO A 177 27.73 -98.98 -36.53
N HIS A 178 26.82 -98.27 -35.87
CA HIS A 178 26.79 -98.17 -34.39
C HIS A 178 26.33 -99.49 -33.77
N LEU A 179 25.30 -100.13 -34.35
CA LEU A 179 24.84 -101.45 -33.92
C LEU A 179 25.93 -102.52 -34.07
N LYS A 180 26.77 -102.42 -35.12
CA LYS A 180 27.94 -103.31 -35.27
C LYS A 180 28.96 -103.08 -34.15
N LYS A 181 29.40 -101.84 -33.92
CA LYS A 181 30.35 -101.51 -32.84
C LYS A 181 29.87 -101.98 -31.46
N ALA A 182 28.59 -101.79 -31.14
CA ALA A 182 28.01 -102.26 -29.88
C ALA A 182 28.08 -103.79 -29.72
N LYS A 183 27.88 -104.54 -30.82
CA LYS A 183 27.96 -106.01 -30.82
C LYS A 183 29.40 -106.54 -30.73
N ASP A 184 30.36 -105.81 -31.28
CA ASP A 184 31.78 -106.15 -31.18
C ASP A 184 32.31 -105.85 -29.77
N LEU A 185 31.97 -104.69 -29.18
CA LEU A 185 32.30 -104.32 -27.79
C LEU A 185 31.69 -105.29 -26.76
N GLY A 186 30.47 -105.79 -27.00
CA GLY A 186 29.80 -106.78 -26.16
C GLY A 186 30.49 -108.16 -26.12
N ARG A 187 31.50 -108.40 -26.96
CA ARG A 187 32.38 -109.58 -26.87
C ARG A 187 33.65 -109.27 -26.07
N GLU A 188 34.24 -108.11 -26.31
CA GLU A 188 35.45 -107.62 -25.65
C GLU A 188 35.30 -107.49 -24.12
N VAL A 189 34.10 -107.14 -23.64
CA VAL A 189 33.77 -107.10 -22.20
C VAL A 189 33.60 -108.51 -21.59
N ASN A 190 33.16 -109.50 -22.37
CA ASN A 190 32.89 -110.85 -21.88
C ASN A 190 34.18 -111.63 -21.55
N ASP A 191 35.20 -111.48 -22.40
CA ASP A 191 36.41 -112.32 -22.32
C ASP A 191 37.43 -111.84 -21.26
N ASN A 192 37.22 -110.65 -20.67
CA ASN A 192 38.13 -110.05 -19.67
C ASN A 192 37.76 -110.34 -18.20
N THR A 193 36.67 -111.06 -17.92
CA THR A 193 36.27 -111.37 -16.53
C THR A 193 37.05 -112.57 -15.96
N SER A 194 38.32 -112.35 -15.58
CA SER A 194 39.16 -113.40 -14.93
C SER A 194 40.31 -112.90 -14.04
N GLN A 195 40.24 -111.69 -13.49
CA GLN A 195 41.04 -111.29 -12.31
C GLN A 195 40.17 -110.52 -11.31
N PRO A 196 40.32 -110.75 -9.98
CA PRO A 196 39.56 -110.03 -8.96
C PRO A 196 40.06 -108.59 -8.78
N VAL A 197 39.14 -107.66 -8.59
CA VAL A 197 39.46 -106.24 -8.31
C VAL A 197 39.76 -106.08 -6.82
N ASP A 198 40.92 -105.52 -6.48
CA ASP A 198 41.29 -105.20 -5.10
C ASP A 198 40.72 -103.84 -4.67
N VAL A 199 39.56 -103.88 -4.02
CA VAL A 199 38.77 -102.70 -3.63
C VAL A 199 39.48 -101.86 -2.56
N GLU A 200 40.34 -102.46 -1.74
CA GLU A 200 41.00 -101.79 -0.61
C GLU A 200 41.92 -100.66 -1.12
N SER A 201 42.64 -100.91 -2.22
CA SER A 201 43.53 -99.94 -2.86
C SER A 201 42.81 -98.68 -3.37
N ILE A 202 41.58 -98.85 -3.86
CA ILE A 202 40.78 -97.79 -4.49
C ILE A 202 40.15 -96.88 -3.43
N LEU A 203 39.87 -97.39 -2.22
CA LEU A 203 39.36 -96.58 -1.11
C LEU A 203 40.44 -95.61 -0.60
N VAL A 204 41.65 -96.12 -0.31
CA VAL A 204 42.77 -95.31 0.22
C VAL A 204 43.15 -94.17 -0.74
N GLU A 205 43.14 -94.39 -2.06
CA GLU A 205 43.50 -93.36 -3.04
C GLU A 205 42.43 -92.25 -3.19
N ASN A 206 41.18 -92.51 -2.78
CA ASN A 206 40.12 -91.49 -2.75
C ASN A 206 40.11 -90.73 -1.43
N GLU A 207 40.34 -91.39 -0.29
CA GLU A 207 40.45 -90.72 1.02
C GLU A 207 41.62 -89.73 1.05
N HIS A 208 42.77 -90.07 0.45
CA HIS A 208 43.92 -89.16 0.35
C HIS A 208 43.60 -87.88 -0.46
N LYS A 209 42.86 -88.00 -1.57
CA LYS A 209 42.48 -86.84 -2.40
C LYS A 209 41.46 -85.93 -1.70
N ALA A 210 40.54 -86.49 -0.92
CA ALA A 210 39.61 -85.70 -0.11
C ALA A 210 40.35 -84.91 0.99
N ALA A 211 41.35 -85.52 1.64
CA ALA A 211 42.16 -84.85 2.67
C ALA A 211 42.99 -83.69 2.10
N GLU A 212 43.61 -83.86 0.93
CA GLU A 212 44.41 -82.80 0.28
C GLU A 212 43.57 -81.59 -0.17
N GLN A 213 42.31 -81.81 -0.56
CA GLN A 213 41.38 -80.73 -0.91
C GLN A 213 40.93 -79.96 0.34
N SER A 214 40.56 -80.65 1.42
CA SER A 214 40.10 -80.02 2.67
C SER A 214 41.17 -79.18 3.39
N ILE A 215 42.47 -79.45 3.17
CA ILE A 215 43.56 -78.68 3.80
C ILE A 215 43.79 -77.34 3.10
N ASN A 216 43.64 -77.26 1.77
CA ASN A 216 43.80 -75.99 1.04
C ASN A 216 42.63 -75.01 1.31
N GLU A 217 41.44 -75.52 1.61
CA GLU A 217 40.25 -74.69 1.88
C GLU A 217 40.33 -73.94 3.21
N MET A 218 41.10 -74.44 4.20
CA MET A 218 41.25 -73.83 5.53
C MET A 218 42.33 -72.74 5.63
N VAL A 219 42.98 -72.33 4.53
CA VAL A 219 44.10 -71.36 4.57
C VAL A 219 43.70 -69.94 4.12
N ASP A 220 42.64 -69.77 3.33
CA ASP A 220 42.19 -68.45 2.84
C ASP A 220 41.16 -67.75 3.78
N GLU A 221 40.45 -68.47 4.66
CA GLU A 221 39.37 -67.91 5.52
C GLU A 221 39.84 -67.06 6.72
N THR A 222 41.04 -66.46 6.68
CA THR A 222 41.55 -65.60 7.77
C THR A 222 42.03 -64.21 7.35
N ALA A 223 41.57 -63.70 6.20
CA ALA A 223 41.98 -62.37 5.70
C ALA A 223 40.94 -61.56 4.90
N HIS A 224 39.70 -61.39 5.38
CA HIS A 224 39.06 -60.06 5.44
C HIS A 224 37.76 -60.02 6.27
N GLU A 225 37.28 -58.80 6.55
CA GLU A 225 36.29 -58.48 7.59
C GLU A 225 34.93 -58.08 6.98
N VAL A 226 33.85 -58.23 7.77
CA VAL A 226 32.45 -58.14 7.32
C VAL A 226 31.98 -56.70 7.14
N THR A 227 31.29 -56.42 6.03
CA THR A 227 30.11 -55.51 6.03
C THR A 227 29.23 -55.79 4.82
N THR A 228 27.91 -55.85 5.01
CA THR A 228 26.92 -56.20 3.96
C THR A 228 25.66 -55.34 4.11
N GLU A 229 25.22 -54.72 3.01
CA GLU A 229 23.88 -54.13 2.88
C GLU A 229 23.11 -54.82 1.74
N PRO A 230 21.80 -55.09 1.91
CA PRO A 230 20.91 -55.43 0.80
C PRO A 230 19.65 -54.53 0.72
N ILE A 231 19.65 -53.71 -0.33
CA ILE A 231 18.55 -53.27 -1.24
C ILE A 231 17.12 -53.83 -0.99
N GLU A 232 16.13 -52.91 -0.96
CA GLU A 232 14.69 -52.92 -1.43
C GLU A 232 13.78 -54.16 -1.17
N GLU A 233 12.43 -54.12 -1.06
CA GLU A 233 11.36 -53.09 -1.16
C GLU A 233 10.28 -53.39 -0.05
N THR A 234 8.96 -53.08 -0.01
CA THR A 234 7.91 -52.59 -0.94
C THR A 234 6.81 -51.77 -0.18
N ALA A 235 5.85 -51.21 -0.93
CA ALA A 235 4.57 -50.52 -0.60
C ALA A 235 3.47 -51.39 0.13
N PRO A 236 2.20 -50.92 0.39
CA PRO A 236 1.54 -49.65 -0.02
C PRO A 236 0.63 -48.94 1.04
N GLU A 237 0.01 -47.81 0.61
CA GLU A 237 -1.29 -47.23 1.09
C GLU A 237 -1.42 -46.73 2.56
N GLU A 238 -2.17 -45.68 2.91
CA GLU A 238 -2.75 -44.54 2.16
C GLU A 238 -3.13 -43.40 3.15
N MET A 239 -3.67 -42.29 2.61
CA MET A 239 -4.43 -41.19 3.24
C MET A 239 -3.70 -39.89 3.62
N VAL A 240 -4.49 -38.81 3.52
CA VAL A 240 -4.11 -37.40 3.56
C VAL A 240 -4.89 -36.70 4.67
N GLU A 241 -4.24 -35.87 5.48
CA GLU A 241 -4.88 -34.64 5.97
C GLU A 241 -3.82 -33.60 6.36
N ALA A 242 -4.11 -32.33 6.08
CA ALA A 242 -3.26 -31.20 6.44
C ALA A 242 -4.05 -30.27 7.38
N VAL A 243 -3.45 -29.92 8.52
CA VAL A 243 -4.01 -28.94 9.45
C VAL A 243 -2.96 -27.87 9.71
N ILE A 244 -3.40 -26.62 9.74
CA ILE A 244 -2.57 -25.41 9.73
C ILE A 244 -2.23 -24.99 11.17
N GLU A 245 -1.00 -24.52 11.42
CA GLU A 245 -0.67 -23.81 12.65
C GLU A 245 -1.17 -22.35 12.57
N GLU A 246 -2.01 -21.95 13.52
CA GLU A 246 -2.29 -20.54 13.78
C GLU A 246 -1.38 -20.01 14.91
N PRO A 247 -0.66 -18.89 14.71
CA PRO A 247 0.13 -18.25 15.76
C PRO A 247 -0.76 -17.48 16.74
N LYS A 248 -0.27 -17.28 17.97
CA LYS A 248 -0.95 -16.49 19.00
C LYS A 248 -0.86 -15.00 18.69
N GLU A 249 -1.97 -14.28 18.79
CA GLU A 249 -1.96 -12.83 18.95
C GLU A 249 -1.92 -12.44 20.44
N GLU A 250 -1.17 -11.38 20.77
CA GLU A 250 -1.16 -10.75 22.09
C GLU A 250 -2.05 -9.50 22.11
N SER A 251 -2.63 -9.20 23.28
CA SER A 251 -3.66 -8.17 23.45
C SER A 251 -3.13 -6.73 23.32
N ILE A 252 -3.85 -5.89 22.57
CA ILE A 252 -3.74 -4.43 22.60
C ILE A 252 -4.87 -3.87 23.49
N PRO A 253 -4.62 -2.90 24.39
CA PRO A 253 -5.63 -2.38 25.30
C PRO A 253 -6.67 -1.48 24.63
N GLU A 254 -7.91 -1.58 25.11
CA GLU A 254 -9.09 -0.85 24.67
C GLU A 254 -9.04 0.63 25.10
N VAL A 255 -9.34 1.55 24.17
CA VAL A 255 -9.45 2.99 24.44
C VAL A 255 -10.93 3.35 24.55
N VAL A 256 -11.32 3.97 25.66
CA VAL A 256 -12.70 4.41 25.90
C VAL A 256 -12.97 5.72 25.15
N GLU A 257 -13.88 5.69 24.18
CA GLU A 257 -14.43 6.92 23.59
C GLU A 257 -15.50 7.51 24.50
N GLU A 258 -15.28 8.74 24.98
CA GLU A 258 -16.24 9.50 25.79
C GLU A 258 -17.13 10.33 24.87
N THR A 259 -18.33 9.83 24.57
CA THR A 259 -19.29 10.49 23.65
C THR A 259 -19.87 11.76 24.28
N ILE A 260 -19.49 12.92 23.75
CA ILE A 260 -20.09 14.21 24.11
C ILE A 260 -21.37 14.41 23.29
N GLU A 261 -22.52 14.42 23.96
CA GLU A 261 -23.81 14.77 23.33
C GLU A 261 -23.81 16.27 22.94
N VAL A 262 -23.92 16.56 21.65
CA VAL A 262 -24.21 17.91 21.14
C VAL A 262 -25.72 18.03 20.96
N ASN A 263 -26.32 18.98 21.68
CA ASN A 263 -27.77 19.20 21.68
C ASN A 263 -28.18 20.13 20.52
N GLU A 264 -28.68 19.55 19.43
CA GLU A 264 -29.20 20.29 18.29
C GLU A 264 -30.65 20.76 18.53
N GLU A 265 -30.88 22.07 18.48
CA GLU A 265 -32.22 22.66 18.36
C GLU A 265 -32.66 22.68 16.88
N PRO A 266 -33.97 22.56 16.58
CA PRO A 266 -34.43 22.10 15.26
C PRO A 266 -34.24 23.12 14.13
N GLU A 267 -33.84 22.61 12.97
CA GLU A 267 -33.84 23.35 11.70
C GLU A 267 -35.26 23.77 11.28
N ALA A 268 -35.36 24.89 10.58
CA ALA A 268 -36.63 25.41 10.08
C ALA A 268 -37.07 24.72 8.77
N GLU A 269 -38.37 24.47 8.63
CA GLU A 269 -38.96 23.83 7.45
C GLU A 269 -38.66 24.62 6.16
N ILE A 270 -38.04 23.97 5.18
CA ILE A 270 -37.93 24.47 3.80
C ILE A 270 -39.11 23.88 3.01
N GLU A 271 -40.08 24.71 2.67
CA GLU A 271 -41.31 24.32 1.96
C GLU A 271 -41.01 23.95 0.50
N GLU A 272 -41.17 22.66 0.14
CA GLU A 272 -41.06 22.20 -1.25
C GLU A 272 -42.19 22.82 -2.11
N THR A 273 -41.81 23.50 -3.20
CA THR A 273 -42.75 23.93 -4.24
C THR A 273 -42.47 23.16 -5.54
N PRO A 274 -43.50 22.56 -6.18
CA PRO A 274 -43.29 21.71 -7.35
C PRO A 274 -43.03 22.53 -8.62
N PRO A 275 -42.24 22.01 -9.58
CA PRO A 275 -42.04 22.67 -10.86
C PRO A 275 -43.33 22.66 -11.70
N SER A 276 -43.65 23.80 -12.31
CA SER A 276 -44.70 23.94 -13.31
C SER A 276 -44.13 24.13 -14.72
N GLU A 277 -44.96 23.89 -15.74
CA GLU A 277 -44.53 23.50 -17.08
C GLU A 277 -44.10 24.65 -18.02
N GLU A 278 -43.61 24.23 -19.19
CA GLU A 278 -43.06 25.03 -20.29
C GLU A 278 -43.91 26.26 -20.70
N VAL A 279 -43.22 27.38 -20.98
CA VAL A 279 -43.66 28.37 -21.97
C VAL A 279 -42.50 28.68 -22.90
N THR A 280 -42.77 28.83 -24.20
CA THR A 280 -41.76 28.86 -25.28
C THR A 280 -41.63 30.25 -25.94
N ALA A 281 -40.50 30.45 -26.62
CA ALA A 281 -40.14 31.61 -27.45
C ALA A 281 -39.91 32.95 -26.69
N ALA A 282 -39.02 33.85 -27.13
CA ALA A 282 -38.33 33.95 -28.42
C ALA A 282 -36.87 34.45 -28.26
N THR A 283 -36.06 34.30 -29.31
CA THR A 283 -34.67 34.79 -29.37
C THR A 283 -34.47 35.66 -30.61
N GLU A 284 -34.29 36.98 -30.44
CA GLU A 284 -33.62 37.81 -31.45
C GLU A 284 -33.14 39.17 -30.90
N SER A 285 -31.89 39.52 -31.25
CA SER A 285 -31.25 40.86 -31.34
C SER A 285 -31.68 42.03 -30.42
N SER A 286 -30.70 42.58 -29.69
CA SER A 286 -30.12 43.90 -30.04
C SER A 286 -28.81 44.19 -29.27
N GLU A 287 -27.94 45.03 -29.83
CA GLU A 287 -26.69 45.48 -29.23
C GLU A 287 -26.90 46.71 -28.33
N GLU A 288 -26.12 46.87 -27.27
CA GLU A 288 -25.59 48.19 -26.89
C GLU A 288 -24.36 48.08 -25.97
N GLU A 289 -23.30 48.82 -26.28
CA GLU A 289 -22.19 49.07 -25.34
C GLU A 289 -22.59 50.17 -24.34
N LYS A 290 -22.25 50.00 -23.06
CA LYS A 290 -21.97 51.12 -22.15
C LYS A 290 -20.96 50.73 -21.07
N GLN A 291 -20.04 51.65 -20.82
CA GLN A 291 -19.13 51.61 -19.68
C GLN A 291 -19.88 52.17 -18.46
N GLU A 292 -20.04 51.38 -17.40
CA GLU A 292 -20.39 51.95 -16.09
C GLU A 292 -19.10 52.26 -15.32
N SER A 293 -18.80 53.55 -15.18
CA SER A 293 -17.66 54.09 -14.45
C SER A 293 -17.82 53.90 -12.94
N SER A 294 -16.68 53.73 -12.25
CA SER A 294 -16.56 53.68 -10.78
C SER A 294 -17.51 54.64 -10.04
N PHE A 295 -18.28 54.09 -9.10
CA PHE A 295 -19.14 54.87 -8.20
C PHE A 295 -18.35 55.75 -7.21
N PHE A 296 -17.05 55.48 -7.02
CA PHE A 296 -16.22 56.10 -5.97
C PHE A 296 -15.51 57.40 -6.38
N ASP A 297 -15.41 57.72 -7.67
CA ASP A 297 -14.63 58.87 -8.19
C ASP A 297 -15.36 60.23 -8.02
N LYS A 298 -16.06 60.42 -6.90
CA LYS A 298 -16.87 61.61 -6.58
C LYS A 298 -16.62 62.23 -5.19
N PHE A 299 -15.56 61.80 -4.50
CA PHE A 299 -15.18 62.30 -3.18
C PHE A 299 -13.67 62.56 -3.03
N GLU A 300 -13.10 63.34 -3.96
CA GLU A 300 -11.86 64.12 -3.77
C GLU A 300 -12.08 65.57 -4.24
#